data_AF-A0A819VDL1-F1
#
_entry.id   AF-A0A819VDL1-F1
#
_cell.length_a   1.000
_cell.length_b   1.000
_cell.length_c   1.000
_cell.angle_alpha   90.00
_cell.angle_beta   90.00
_cell.angle_gamma   90.00
#
_symmetry.space_group_name_H-M   'P 1'
#
loop_
_entity.id
_entity.type
_entity.pdbx_description
1 polymer ?
#
loop_
_entity_poly.entity_id
_entity_poly.type
_entity_poly.pdbx_seq_one_letter_code
_entity_poly.pdbx_strand_id
1 'polypeptide(L)'
;MQRLQQPHQRQRLQRLQQLHQQHHQVIYTCNVNSTSKTYTVGFNPYVLNVGDFNNDNQLEIVVANSAVSNVGIFFGNGFGNFTAQTTFPTGIGPYAVAVGDFNKDNRLDVVANSGSATVGI
;
A
#
# COMPACT_ATOMS: atom_id res chain seq x y z
N MET A 1 41.63 -23.31 -21.64
CA MET A 1 42.43 -23.36 -20.39
C MET A 1 41.93 -22.26 -19.45
N GLN A 2 41.23 -22.63 -18.38
CA GLN A 2 40.67 -21.68 -17.42
C GLN A 2 41.79 -21.12 -16.55
N ARG A 3 42.04 -19.81 -16.61
CA ARG A 3 42.99 -19.14 -15.73
C ARG A 3 42.43 -19.17 -14.31
N LEU A 4 43.05 -19.99 -13.44
CA LEU A 4 42.75 -20.08 -12.02
C LEU A 4 43.03 -18.73 -11.36
N GLN A 5 41.97 -17.96 -11.09
CA GLN A 5 42.08 -16.75 -10.27
C GLN A 5 42.59 -17.13 -8.87
N GLN A 6 43.60 -16.40 -8.39
CA GLN A 6 44.30 -16.63 -7.13
C GLN A 6 43.32 -16.60 -5.92
N PRO A 7 43.58 -17.33 -4.82
CA PRO A 7 42.66 -17.46 -3.68
C PRO A 7 42.20 -16.11 -3.09
N HIS A 8 43.11 -15.14 -3.03
CA HIS A 8 42.79 -13.78 -2.57
C HIS A 8 41.86 -13.04 -3.53
N GLN A 9 41.95 -13.30 -4.83
CA GLN A 9 41.01 -12.76 -5.80
C GLN A 9 39.63 -13.42 -5.68
N ARG A 10 39.55 -14.73 -5.39
CA ARG A 10 38.26 -15.39 -5.10
C ARG A 10 37.61 -14.85 -3.82
N GLN A 11 38.36 -14.66 -2.75
CA GLN A 11 37.83 -14.05 -1.52
C GLN A 11 37.39 -12.60 -1.73
N ARG A 12 38.08 -11.84 -2.58
CA ARG A 12 37.68 -10.48 -2.96
C ARG A 12 36.40 -10.48 -3.80
N LEU A 13 36.24 -11.43 -4.72
CA LEU A 13 34.99 -11.65 -5.48
C LEU A 13 33.84 -12.12 -4.59
N GLN A 14 34.10 -13.01 -3.63
CA GLN A 14 33.09 -13.48 -2.66
C GLN A 14 32.63 -12.36 -1.72
N ARG A 15 33.55 -11.51 -1.23
CA ARG A 15 33.17 -10.31 -0.46
C ARG A 15 32.36 -9.32 -1.29
N LEU A 16 32.69 -9.12 -2.56
CA LEU A 16 31.92 -8.26 -3.47
C LEU A 16 30.53 -8.84 -3.80
N GLN A 17 30.40 -10.17 -3.92
CA GLN A 17 29.11 -10.84 -4.08
C GLN A 17 28.27 -10.80 -2.79
N GLN A 18 28.88 -10.90 -1.60
CA GLN A 18 28.18 -10.74 -0.33
C GLN A 18 27.79 -9.28 -0.06
N LEU A 19 28.58 -8.29 -0.46
CA LEU A 19 28.20 -6.87 -0.38
C LEU A 19 26.97 -6.54 -1.25
N HIS A 20 26.82 -7.18 -2.41
CA HIS A 20 25.61 -7.08 -3.23
C HIS A 20 24.38 -7.77 -2.61
N GLN A 21 24.56 -8.68 -1.66
CA GLN A 21 23.46 -9.34 -0.93
C GLN A 21 23.14 -8.70 0.43
N GLN A 22 23.97 -7.77 0.92
CA GLN A 22 23.80 -7.15 2.24
C GLN A 22 23.09 -5.79 2.19
N HIS A 23 22.85 -5.22 1.01
CA HIS A 23 22.01 -4.04 0.87
C HIS A 23 20.54 -4.44 0.72
N HIS A 24 19.96 -4.99 1.78
CA HIS A 24 18.54 -4.77 2.08
C HIS A 24 18.34 -3.31 2.47
N GLN A 25 18.66 -2.40 1.55
CA GLN A 25 18.09 -1.08 1.65
C GLN A 25 16.64 -1.26 1.25
N VAL A 26 15.76 -1.07 2.24
CA VAL A 26 14.36 -0.73 2.05
C VAL A 26 14.34 0.65 1.36
N ILE A 27 14.78 0.67 0.10
CA ILE A 27 14.43 1.72 -0.83
C ILE A 27 13.02 1.31 -1.21
N TYR A 28 12.05 2.03 -0.64
CA TYR A 28 10.73 2.16 -1.25
C TYR A 28 10.98 2.75 -2.63
N THR A 29 11.25 1.91 -3.62
CA THR A 29 11.44 2.37 -4.99
C THR A 29 10.10 2.88 -5.45
N CYS A 30 9.88 4.20 -5.40
CA CYS A 30 9.05 4.81 -6.42
C CYS A 30 9.75 4.48 -7.74
N ASN A 31 9.03 3.82 -8.64
CA ASN A 31 9.58 3.53 -9.95
C ASN A 31 9.69 4.87 -10.69
N VAL A 32 10.85 5.51 -10.61
CA VAL A 32 11.11 6.86 -11.18
C VAL A 32 11.02 6.89 -12.72
N ASN A 33 10.82 5.73 -13.36
CA ASN A 33 10.58 5.58 -14.79
C ASN A 33 9.12 5.24 -15.14
N SER A 34 8.22 5.20 -14.15
CA SER A 34 6.78 5.02 -14.40
C SER A 34 6.12 6.37 -14.66
N THR A 35 5.32 6.46 -15.72
CA THR A 35 4.44 7.60 -15.93
C THR A 35 3.50 7.74 -14.73
N SER A 36 3.35 8.96 -14.21
CA SER A 36 2.39 9.23 -13.12
C SER A 36 1.00 8.80 -13.57
N LYS A 37 0.40 7.87 -12.83
CA LYS A 37 -0.97 7.39 -13.07
C LYS A 37 -1.89 7.97 -12.01
N THR A 38 -2.93 8.67 -12.44
CA THR A 38 -3.91 9.29 -11.54
C THR A 38 -5.15 8.40 -11.41
N TYR A 39 -5.71 8.40 -10.20
CA TYR A 39 -6.93 7.67 -9.87
C TYR A 39 -7.95 8.65 -9.33
N THR A 40 -9.15 8.67 -9.92
CA THR A 40 -10.22 9.56 -9.50
C THR A 40 -10.80 9.07 -8.17
N VAL A 41 -10.68 9.90 -7.13
CA VAL A 41 -11.33 9.75 -5.84
C VAL A 41 -12.65 10.55 -5.81
N GLY A 42 -13.40 10.47 -4.72
CA GLY A 42 -14.54 11.37 -4.49
C GLY A 42 -14.12 12.82 -4.22
N PHE A 43 -15.06 13.64 -3.74
CA PHE A 43 -14.79 15.05 -3.46
C PHE A 43 -14.28 15.28 -2.04
N ASN A 44 -13.27 16.15 -1.92
CA ASN A 44 -12.63 16.56 -0.66
C ASN A 44 -12.09 15.36 0.15
N PRO A 45 -11.08 14.63 -0.38
CA PRO A 45 -10.48 13.51 0.34
C PRO A 45 -9.71 14.02 1.57
N TYR A 46 -9.95 13.42 2.75
CA TYR A 46 -9.32 13.84 4.00
C TYR A 46 -8.23 12.88 4.50
N VAL A 47 -8.45 11.58 4.33
CA VAL A 47 -7.60 10.52 4.90
C VAL A 47 -7.33 9.46 3.85
N LEU A 48 -6.12 8.91 3.88
CA LEU A 48 -5.67 7.79 3.06
C LEU A 48 -4.99 6.74 3.93
N ASN A 49 -5.45 5.49 3.83
CA ASN A 49 -4.86 4.32 4.49
C ASN A 49 -4.49 3.26 3.44
N VAL A 50 -3.51 2.42 3.76
CA VAL A 50 -3.03 1.32 2.91
C VAL A 50 -2.98 0.03 3.72
N GLY A 51 -3.42 -1.07 3.13
CA GLY A 51 -3.48 -2.38 3.77
C GLY A 51 -3.96 -3.46 2.79
N ASP A 52 -3.82 -4.73 3.18
CA ASP A 52 -4.44 -5.86 2.48
C ASP A 52 -5.79 -6.14 3.15
N PHE A 53 -6.86 -5.62 2.55
CA PHE A 53 -8.23 -5.68 3.11
C PHE A 53 -9.01 -6.87 2.56
N ASN A 54 -8.56 -7.48 1.47
CA ASN A 54 -9.22 -8.63 0.84
C ASN A 54 -8.44 -9.96 1.02
N ASN A 55 -7.31 -9.94 1.72
CA ASN A 55 -6.40 -11.05 1.97
C ASN A 55 -5.84 -11.69 0.69
N ASP A 56 -5.55 -10.89 -0.34
CA ASP A 56 -4.94 -11.37 -1.58
C ASP A 56 -3.42 -11.14 -1.68
N ASN A 57 -2.79 -10.69 -0.59
CA ASN A 57 -1.39 -10.27 -0.48
C ASN A 57 -1.01 -9.07 -1.34
N GLN A 58 -1.99 -8.30 -1.81
CA GLN A 58 -1.76 -7.03 -2.49
C GLN A 58 -2.24 -5.91 -1.58
N LEU A 59 -1.71 -4.70 -1.81
CA LEU A 59 -2.09 -3.55 -1.01
C LEU A 59 -3.19 -2.79 -1.74
N GLU A 60 -4.26 -2.49 -1.02
CA GLU A 60 -5.31 -1.58 -1.43
C GLU A 60 -5.16 -0.22 -0.77
N ILE A 61 -5.84 0.77 -1.35
CA ILE A 61 -5.92 2.12 -0.82
C ILE A 61 -7.35 2.41 -0.39
N VAL A 62 -7.50 2.91 0.84
CA VAL A 62 -8.77 3.40 1.38
C VAL A 62 -8.73 4.92 1.45
N VAL A 63 -9.77 5.59 0.95
CA VAL A 63 -9.88 7.06 0.93
C VAL A 63 -11.22 7.50 1.51
N ALA A 64 -11.20 8.39 2.50
CA ALA A 64 -12.41 9.04 3.00
C ALA A 64 -12.73 10.29 2.18
N ASN A 65 -13.89 10.32 1.51
CA ASN A 65 -14.34 11.44 0.69
C ASN A 65 -15.41 12.23 1.44
N SER A 66 -15.01 13.32 2.09
CA SER A 66 -15.87 13.98 3.08
C SER A 66 -17.10 14.64 2.46
N ALA A 67 -16.96 15.24 1.26
CA ALA A 67 -18.03 16.01 0.63
C ALA A 67 -19.14 15.14 0.03
N VAL A 68 -18.82 13.88 -0.31
CA VAL A 68 -19.78 12.90 -0.83
C VAL A 68 -20.15 11.83 0.20
N SER A 69 -19.67 11.96 1.44
CA SER A 69 -20.02 11.10 2.58
C SER A 69 -19.82 9.61 2.32
N ASN A 70 -18.69 9.24 1.71
CA ASN A 70 -18.34 7.85 1.45
C ASN A 70 -16.86 7.56 1.70
N VAL A 71 -16.53 6.28 1.80
CA VAL A 71 -15.17 5.76 1.70
C VAL A 71 -15.02 5.03 0.37
N GLY A 72 -13.95 5.32 -0.36
CA GLY A 72 -13.56 4.60 -1.58
C GLY A 72 -12.43 3.63 -1.29
N ILE A 73 -12.49 2.43 -1.87
CA ILE A 73 -11.43 1.41 -1.82
C ILE A 73 -10.94 1.13 -3.25
N PHE A 74 -9.64 1.29 -3.47
CA PHE A 74 -8.96 1.02 -4.72
C PHE A 74 -8.21 -0.31 -4.61
N PHE A 75 -8.58 -1.29 -5.43
CA PHE A 75 -7.97 -2.61 -5.36
C PHE A 75 -6.65 -2.66 -6.10
N GLY A 76 -5.58 -3.05 -5.40
CA GLY A 76 -4.25 -3.19 -5.98
C GLY A 76 -4.17 -4.40 -6.90
N ASN A 77 -3.21 -4.37 -7.83
CA ASN A 77 -2.85 -5.53 -8.66
C ASN A 77 -1.45 -6.08 -8.36
N GLY A 78 -0.82 -5.65 -7.26
CA GLY A 78 0.55 -6.03 -6.86
C GLY A 78 1.67 -5.37 -7.69
N PHE A 79 1.36 -4.76 -8.83
CA PHE A 79 2.32 -4.08 -9.71
C PHE A 79 2.23 -2.55 -9.64
N GLY A 80 1.69 -2.02 -8.53
CA GLY A 80 1.50 -0.58 -8.33
C GLY A 80 0.37 0.03 -9.19
N ASN A 81 -0.49 -0.80 -9.78
CA ASN A 81 -1.73 -0.31 -10.39
C ASN A 81 -2.91 -0.65 -9.49
N PHE A 82 -3.91 0.21 -9.56
CA PHE A 82 -5.19 0.05 -8.90
C PHE A 82 -6.35 -0.01 -9.89
N THR A 83 -7.47 -0.58 -9.47
CA THR A 83 -8.75 -0.52 -10.17
C THR A 83 -9.48 0.81 -9.93
N ALA A 84 -10.66 0.99 -10.51
CA ALA A 84 -11.55 2.07 -10.10
C ALA A 84 -12.04 1.84 -8.66
N GLN A 85 -12.29 2.91 -7.90
CA GLN A 85 -12.76 2.78 -6.53
C GLN A 85 -14.11 2.07 -6.44
N THR A 86 -14.23 1.14 -5.49
CA THR A 86 -15.50 0.70 -4.94
C THR A 86 -15.85 1.58 -3.76
N THR A 87 -17.06 2.13 -3.71
CA THR A 87 -17.46 3.10 -2.67
C THR A 87 -18.47 2.55 -1.69
N PHE A 88 -18.27 2.85 -0.41
CA PHE A 88 -19.14 2.47 0.70
C PHE A 88 -19.69 3.73 1.37
N PRO A 89 -21.02 3.86 1.53
CA PRO A 89 -21.62 5.02 2.17
C PRO A 89 -21.22 5.08 3.66
N THR A 90 -21.05 6.30 4.16
CA THR A 90 -20.74 6.56 5.57
C THR A 90 -21.69 7.62 6.14
N GLY A 91 -21.50 7.99 7.40
CA GLY A 91 -22.09 9.22 7.94
C GLY A 91 -21.55 10.48 7.24
N ILE A 92 -22.13 11.64 7.55
CA ILE A 92 -21.77 12.90 6.89
C ILE A 92 -20.36 13.33 7.29
N GLY A 93 -19.54 13.62 6.28
CA GLY A 93 -18.19 14.12 6.48
C GLY A 93 -17.29 13.14 7.24
N PRO A 94 -16.92 11.99 6.64
CA PRO A 94 -15.87 11.16 7.19
C PRO A 94 -14.54 11.94 7.24
N TYR A 95 -14.01 12.16 8.43
CA TYR A 95 -12.75 12.90 8.65
C TYR A 95 -11.62 12.02 9.17
N ALA A 96 -11.94 10.83 9.67
CA ALA A 96 -10.97 9.88 10.18
C ALA A 96 -11.34 8.46 9.76
N VAL A 97 -10.32 7.66 9.45
CA VAL A 97 -10.43 6.23 9.16
C VAL A 97 -9.47 5.47 10.05
N ALA A 98 -9.98 4.48 10.78
CA ALA A 98 -9.20 3.50 11.50
C ALA A 98 -9.24 2.16 10.74
N VAL A 99 -8.13 1.44 10.77
CA VAL A 99 -7.98 0.13 10.12
C VAL A 99 -7.45 -0.86 11.13
N GLY A 100 -8.04 -2.05 11.15
CA GLY A 100 -7.62 -3.14 12.02
C GLY A 100 -8.58 -4.31 11.90
N ASP A 101 -8.15 -5.49 12.33
CA ASP A 101 -9.06 -6.64 12.49
C ASP A 101 -9.87 -6.46 13.79
N PHE A 102 -11.00 -5.77 13.68
CA PHE A 102 -11.86 -5.44 14.83
C PHE A 102 -12.81 -6.60 15.16
N ASN A 103 -13.14 -7.44 14.17
CA ASN A 103 -14.08 -8.53 14.31
C ASN A 103 -13.42 -9.91 14.56
N LYS A 104 -12.08 -10.00 14.47
CA LYS A 104 -11.24 -11.19 14.64
C LYS A 104 -11.42 -12.28 13.57
N ASP A 105 -11.70 -11.89 12.33
CA ASP A 105 -11.82 -12.80 11.19
C ASP A 105 -10.53 -12.92 10.36
N ASN A 106 -9.44 -12.29 10.83
CA ASN A 106 -8.15 -12.17 10.14
C ASN A 106 -8.20 -11.38 8.83
N ARG A 107 -9.18 -10.50 8.64
CA ARG A 107 -9.20 -9.48 7.57
C ARG A 107 -9.16 -8.10 8.18
N LEU A 108 -8.54 -7.15 7.48
CA LEU A 108 -8.57 -5.77 7.94
C LEU A 108 -9.96 -5.20 7.74
N ASP A 109 -10.59 -4.75 8.83
CA ASP A 109 -11.80 -3.95 8.80
C ASP A 109 -11.45 -2.47 8.62
N VAL A 110 -12.38 -1.72 8.03
CA VAL A 110 -12.31 -0.27 7.88
C VAL A 110 -13.39 0.37 8.74
N VAL A 111 -13.02 1.34 9.54
CA VAL A 111 -13.95 2.08 10.39
C VAL A 111 -13.83 3.57 10.11
N ALA A 112 -14.92 4.19 9.67
CA ALA A 112 -14.95 5.63 9.38
C ALA A 112 -15.69 6.38 10.50
N ASN A 113 -15.05 7.41 11.05
CA ASN A 113 -15.71 8.36 11.95
C ASN A 113 -16.26 9.53 11.13
N SER A 114 -17.55 9.78 11.29
CA SER A 114 -18.25 10.90 10.66
C SER A 114 -18.51 12.03 11.66
N GLY A 115 -18.49 13.28 11.18
CA GLY A 115 -18.91 14.45 11.96
C GLY A 115 -20.34 14.36 12.49
N SER A 116 -21.16 13.42 11.98
CA SER A 116 -22.49 13.07 12.48
C SER A 116 -22.51 12.12 13.69
N ALA A 117 -21.38 11.88 14.36
CA ALA A 117 -21.25 10.99 15.52
C ALA A 117 -21.61 9.52 15.24
N THR A 118 -21.60 9.09 13.99
CA THR A 118 -21.80 7.68 13.61
C THR A 118 -20.49 7.05 13.15
N VAL A 119 -20.35 5.77 13.48
CA VAL A 119 -19.26 4.90 13.06
C VAL A 119 -19.84 3.85 12.10
N GLY A 120 -19.29 3.75 10.90
CA GLY A 120 -19.70 2.76 9.89
C GLY A 120 -18.56 1.79 9.56
N ILE A 121 -18.93 0.54 9.29
CA ILE A 121 -18.09 -0.56 8.78
C ILE A 121 -18.56 -0.87 7.36
#